data_AF-A0A1V1NX02-F1
#
_entry.id   AF-A0A1V1NX02-F1
#
_cell.length_a   1.000
_cell.length_b   1.000
_cell.length_c   1.000
_cell.angle_alpha   90.00
_cell.angle_beta   90.00
_cell.angle_gamma   90.00
#
_symmetry.space_group_name_H-M   'P 1'
#
loop_
_entity.id
_entity.type
_entity.pdbx_description
1 polymer ?
#
loop_
_entity_poly.entity_id
_entity_poly.type
_entity_poly.pdbx_seq_one_letter_code
_entity_poly.pdbx_strand_id
1 'polypeptide(L)' 'MINSYKIKNFKQFDDLFLQHLNLITLIGGKNNTGKTTVLEAFFMFYDSINPEATLRHLSSRGIGSIPLNPEFYGH' A
#
# COMPACT_ATOMS: atom_id res chain seq x y z
N MET A 1 18.33 4.36 -4.85
CA MET A 1 17.41 3.94 -5.94
C MET A 1 16.92 2.55 -5.62
N ILE A 2 15.61 2.30 -5.69
CA ILE A 2 15.05 0.96 -5.41
C ILE A 2 15.09 0.16 -6.71
N ASN A 3 15.83 -0.95 -6.70
CA ASN A 3 15.98 -1.83 -7.88
C ASN A 3 15.09 -3.07 -7.80
N SER A 4 14.59 -3.40 -6.61
CA SER A 4 13.64 -4.48 -6.40
C SER A 4 12.76 -4.20 -5.18
N TYR A 5 11.56 -4.76 -5.16
CA TYR A 5 10.59 -4.56 -4.09
C TYR A 5 9.78 -5.84 -3.85
N LYS A 6 9.71 -6.28 -2.61
CA LYS A 6 9.03 -7.51 -2.18
C LYS A 6 7.83 -7.14 -1.32
N ILE A 7 6.66 -7.60 -1.72
CA ILE A 7 5.41 -7.44 -0.98
C ILE A 7 4.97 -8.82 -0.52
N LYS A 8 4.70 -8.98 0.77
CA LYS A 8 4.20 -10.23 1.34
C LYS A 8 3.01 -9.96 2.24
N ASN A 9 2.00 -10.83 2.15
CA ASN A 9 0.80 -10.80 2.99
C ASN A 9 0.16 -9.40 3.05
N PHE A 10 0.05 -8.71 1.91
CA PHE A 10 -0.48 -7.35 1.83
C PHE A 10 -1.63 -7.28 0.83
N LYS A 11 -2.83 -7.07 1.37
CA LYS A 11 -4.10 -7.05 0.62
C LYS A 11 -4.23 -8.31 -0.25
N GLN A 12 -4.26 -8.15 -1.58
CA GLN A 12 -4.46 -9.25 -2.53
C GLN A 12 -3.18 -10.01 -2.89
N PHE A 13 -2.02 -9.60 -2.37
CA PHE A 13 -0.74 -10.24 -2.67
C PHE A 13 -0.26 -11.08 -1.50
N ASP A 14 -0.23 -12.39 -1.69
CA ASP A 14 0.41 -13.33 -0.76
C ASP A 14 1.94 -13.19 -0.83
N ASP A 15 2.51 -13.26 -2.03
CA ASP A 15 3.91 -12.97 -2.31
C ASP A 15 4.05 -12.38 -3.72
N LEU A 16 4.51 -11.13 -3.81
CA LEU A 16 4.86 -10.46 -5.06
C LEU A 16 6.30 -9.94 -5.00
N PHE A 17 7.09 -10.27 -6.01
CA PHE A 17 8.45 -9.76 -6.16
C PHE A 17 8.60 -8.97 -7.46
N LEU A 18 8.82 -7.67 -7.34
CA LEU A 18 9.09 -6.77 -8.44
C LEU A 18 10.61 -6.63 -8.59
N GLN A 19 11.12 -6.97 -9.77
CA GLN A 19 12.52 -6.89 -10.13
C GLN A 19 12.74 -5.83 -11.22
N HIS A 20 13.98 -5.37 -11.37
CA HIS A 20 14.38 -4.41 -12.40
C HIS A 20 13.61 -3.09 -12.36
N LEU A 21 13.31 -2.61 -11.16
CA LEU A 21 12.73 -1.28 -10.98
C LEU A 21 13.75 -0.23 -11.39
N ASN A 22 13.33 0.64 -12.30
CA ASN A 22 14.12 1.77 -12.79
C ASN A 22 13.50 3.08 -12.32
N LEU A 23 14.19 4.20 -12.57
CA LEU A 23 13.73 5.55 -12.21
C LEU A 23 12.31 5.81 -12.73
N ILE A 24 12.04 5.30 -13.94
CA ILE A 24 10.70 5.27 -14.53
C ILE A 24 10.33 3.80 -14.72
N THR A 25 9.27 3.36 -14.07
CA THR A 25 8.71 2.02 -14.19
C THR A 25 7.21 2.14 -14.51
N LEU A 26 6.76 1.51 -15.60
CA LEU A 26 5.34 1.45 -15.96
C LEU A 26 4.73 0.14 -15.45
N ILE A 27 3.69 0.23 -14.64
CA ILE A 27 2.91 -0.92 -14.18
C ILE A 27 1.52 -0.86 -14.85
N GLY A 28 1.33 -1.70 -15.88
CA GLY A 28 0.10 -1.82 -16.66
C GLY A 28 -0.76 -3.05 -16.31
N GLY A 29 -1.96 -3.13 -16.86
CA GLY A 29 -2.88 -4.28 -16.69
C GLY A 29 -4.34 -3.88 -16.50
N LYS A 30 -5.23 -4.86 -16.42
CA LYS A 30 -6.68 -4.64 -16.20
C LYS A 30 -6.94 -3.91 -14.89
N ASN A 31 -8.02 -3.14 -14.81
CA ASN A 31 -8.44 -2.52 -13.56
C ASN A 31 -8.65 -3.57 -12.47
N ASN A 32 -8.37 -3.16 -11.23
CA ASN A 32 -8.54 -4.00 -10.04
C ASN A 32 -7.59 -5.20 -9.90
N THR A 33 -6.54 -5.33 -10.71
CA THR A 33 -5.54 -6.41 -10.59
C THR A 33 -4.34 -6.06 -9.69
N GLY A 34 -4.51 -5.11 -8.77
CA GLY A 34 -3.49 -4.79 -7.77
C GLY A 34 -2.45 -3.74 -8.13
N LYS A 35 -2.58 -3.04 -9.27
CA LYS A 35 -1.69 -1.91 -9.61
C LYS A 35 -1.67 -0.83 -8.53
N THR A 36 -2.84 -0.43 -8.03
CA THR A 36 -2.93 0.54 -6.93
C THR A 36 -2.40 -0.05 -5.61
N THR A 37 -2.58 -1.35 -5.39
CA THR A 37 -2.04 -2.05 -4.21
C THR A 37 -0.51 -2.03 -4.19
N VAL A 38 0.15 -2.16 -5.34
CA VAL A 38 1.62 -2.00 -5.42
C VAL A 38 2.04 -0.61 -4.96
N LEU A 39 1.38 0.45 -5.43
CA LEU A 39 1.69 1.82 -5.01
C LEU A 39 1.40 2.05 -3.53
N GLU A 40 0.29 1.52 -2.99
CA GLU A 40 -0.03 1.60 -1.57
C GLU A 40 1.03 0.92 -0.70
N ALA A 41 1.54 -0.24 -1.10
CA ALA A 41 2.63 -0.90 -0.41
C ALA A 41 3.91 -0.04 -0.43
N PHE A 42 4.26 0.51 -1.61
CA PHE A 42 5.39 1.42 -1.76
C PHE A 42 5.29 2.62 -0.83
N PHE A 43 4.15 3.30 -0.84
CA PHE A 43 3.91 4.45 0.02
C PHE A 43 3.98 4.03 1.48
N MET A 44 3.27 2.99 1.90
CA MET A 44 3.32 2.50 3.29
C MET A 44 4.74 2.15 3.76
N PHE A 45 5.58 1.60 2.88
CA PHE A 45 6.99 1.32 3.19
C PHE A 45 7.79 2.61 3.43
N TYR A 46 7.66 3.60 2.54
CA TYR A 46 8.33 4.90 2.69
C TYR A 46 7.76 5.73 3.85
N ASP A 47 6.45 5.68 4.01
CA ASP A 47 5.65 6.40 5.00
C ASP A 47 5.62 5.72 6.36
N SER A 48 6.30 4.58 6.53
CA SER A 48 6.44 3.91 7.84
C SER A 48 7.07 4.82 8.90
N ILE A 49 7.76 5.89 8.47
CA ILE A 49 8.33 6.93 9.34
C ILE A 49 7.31 8.06 9.62
N ASN A 50 6.29 8.25 8.77
CA ASN A 50 5.23 9.25 8.94
C ASN A 50 3.82 8.61 8.90
N PRO A 51 3.26 8.24 10.07
CA PRO A 51 1.95 7.60 10.15
C PRO A 51 0.81 8.44 9.57
N GLU A 52 0.94 9.77 9.52
CA GLU A 52 -0.05 10.67 8.92
C GLU A 52 -0.21 10.43 7.40
N ALA A 53 0.86 10.03 6.72
CA ALA A 53 0.82 9.75 5.30
C ALA A 53 0.00 8.49 4.98
N THR A 54 0.10 7.46 5.83
CA THR A 54 -0.79 6.29 5.76
C THR A 54 -2.25 6.68 5.96
N LEU A 55 -2.55 7.58 6.90
CA LEU A 55 -3.91 8.09 7.12
C LEU A 55 -4.42 8.86 5.89
N ARG A 56 -3.59 9.72 5.27
CA ARG A 56 -3.96 10.43 4.03
C ARG A 56 -4.35 9.47 2.91
N HIS A 57 -3.62 8.37 2.73
CA HIS A 57 -3.98 7.35 1.76
C HIS A 57 -5.34 6.73 2.05
N LEU A 58 -5.63 6.41 3.31
CA LEU A 58 -6.93 5.88 3.70
C LEU A 58 -8.05 6.92 3.51
N SER A 59 -7.81 8.19 3.85
CA SER A 59 -8.77 9.27 3.61
C SER A 59 -9.06 9.49 2.12
N SER A 60 -8.06 9.34 1.25
CA SER A 60 -8.27 9.38 -0.21
C SER A 60 -9.20 8.27 -0.73
N ARG A 61 -9.34 7.18 0.04
CA ARG A 61 -10.27 6.07 -0.21
C ARG A 61 -11.64 6.27 0.44
N GLY A 62 -11.89 7.43 1.06
CA GLY A 62 -13.14 7.74 1.74
C GLY A 62 -13.18 7.33 3.22
N ILE A 63 -12.06 6.88 3.80
CA ILE A 63 -11.99 6.56 5.24
C ILE A 63 -11.73 7.86 6.01
N GLY A 64 -12.81 8.49 6.47
CA GLY A 64 -12.77 9.80 7.14
C GLY A 64 -12.32 9.77 8.60
N SER A 65 -12.40 8.62 9.26
CA SER A 65 -11.94 8.43 10.63
C SER A 65 -11.56 6.98 10.88
N ILE A 66 -10.56 6.76 11.73
CA ILE A 66 -10.21 5.43 12.25
C ILE A 66 -10.60 5.43 13.72
N PRO A 67 -11.58 4.61 14.15
CA PRO A 67 -11.93 4.52 15.55
C PRO A 67 -10.73 3.93 16.30
N LEU A 68 -10.12 4.70 17.19
CA LEU A 68 -8.99 4.25 18.01
C LEU A 68 -9.44 3.53 19.29
N ASN A 69 -10.74 3.50 19.57
CA ASN A 69 -11.27 2.84 20.74
C ASN A 69 -11.32 1.31 20.51
N PRO A 70 -10.64 0.50 21.35
CA PRO A 70 -10.61 -0.96 21.25
C PRO A 70 -11.99 -1.63 21.20
N GLU A 71 -13.01 -1.00 21.78
CA GLU A 71 -14.37 -1.56 21.84
C GLU A 71 -15.03 -1.71 20.46
N PHE A 72 -14.52 -1.06 19.42
CA PHE A 72 -15.02 -1.21 18.05
C PHE A 72 -14.48 -2.46 17.32
N TYR A 73 -13.50 -3.16 17.88
CA TYR A 73 -12.86 -4.33 17.25
C TYR A 73 -13.29 -5.68 17.90
N GLY A 74 -14.17 -5.65 18.89
CA GLY A 74 -14.62 -6.82 19.63
C GLY A 74 -16.12 -7.10 19.46
N HIS A 75 -16.48 -7.79 18.38
CA HIS A 75 -17.69 -8.60 18.27
C HIS A 75 -17.33 -9.92 17.59
#